data_AF-A0A260Z0G1-F1
#
_entry.id   AF-A0A260Z0G1-F1
#
_cell.length_a   1.000
_cell.length_b   1.000
_cell.length_c   1.000
_cell.angle_alpha   90.00
_cell.angle_beta   90.00
_cell.angle_gamma   90.00
#
_symmetry.space_group_name_H-M   'P 1'
#
loop_
_entity.id
_entity.type
_entity.pdbx_description
1 polymer ?
#
loop_
_entity_poly.entity_id
_entity_poly.type
_entity_poly.pdbx_seq_one_letter_code
_entity_poly.pdbx_strand_id
1 'polypeptide(L)'
;MSRRIGAVSDLYWHDGSVRYKLKYEMTLQPYCLSSRCSGIDTQFFSSDDTDVTLEIENYQLNVNSHILKIHSDYFKRLFSSKFKEYSMEVISMPTVRYEVFARLLAMINPNVIFPSEEFYDSILDLADYLSMPSIYRIIEQLLRRKTHLTFTEVLLLADKHGMEGLVDECVRHITMEHKSRMTMVDELQGLSTITKKKIFD
;
A
#
# COMPACT_ATOMS: atom_id res chain seq x y z
N MET A 1 33.58 1.32 -32.61
CA MET A 1 32.62 0.42 -33.28
C MET A 1 31.96 -0.44 -32.22
N SER A 2 30.73 -0.12 -31.82
CA SER A 2 29.91 -0.96 -30.94
C SER A 2 29.20 -2.02 -31.78
N ARG A 3 29.55 -3.29 -31.58
CA ARG A 3 28.80 -4.41 -32.19
C ARG A 3 27.51 -4.60 -31.41
N ARG A 4 26.37 -4.52 -32.09
CA ARG A 4 25.08 -4.98 -31.57
C ARG A 4 25.18 -6.47 -31.22
N ILE A 5 24.64 -6.86 -30.07
CA ILE A 5 24.42 -8.25 -29.72
C ILE A 5 23.29 -8.76 -30.64
N GLY A 6 23.53 -9.87 -31.34
CA GLY A 6 22.53 -10.54 -32.19
C GLY A 6 21.35 -11.06 -31.37
N ALA A 7 20.31 -11.54 -32.06
CA ALA A 7 19.13 -12.08 -31.39
C ALA A 7 19.51 -13.34 -30.58
N VAL A 8 18.73 -13.68 -29.55
CA VAL A 8 18.99 -14.86 -28.71
C VAL A 8 19.04 -16.16 -29.54
N SER A 9 18.35 -16.18 -30.67
CA SER A 9 18.39 -17.26 -31.68
C SER A 9 19.76 -17.46 -32.34
N ASP A 10 20.65 -16.47 -32.28
CA ASP A 10 22.00 -16.52 -32.83
C ASP A 10 23.01 -17.17 -31.87
N LEU A 11 22.59 -17.51 -30.64
CA LEU A 11 23.39 -18.21 -29.65
C LEU A 11 23.27 -19.73 -29.85
N TYR A 12 24.25 -20.34 -30.51
CA TYR A 12 24.36 -21.79 -30.65
C TYR A 12 25.38 -22.37 -29.66
N TRP A 13 25.03 -23.51 -29.07
CA TRP A 13 25.94 -24.28 -28.21
C TRP A 13 26.95 -25.03 -29.07
N HIS A 14 28.25 -24.84 -28.81
CA HIS A 14 29.31 -25.66 -29.39
C HIS A 14 29.80 -26.69 -28.36
N ASP A 15 29.87 -27.96 -28.78
CA ASP A 15 30.30 -29.14 -28.00
C ASP A 15 31.83 -29.20 -27.73
N GLY A 16 32.55 -28.11 -27.99
CA GLY A 16 33.95 -27.97 -27.63
C GLY A 16 34.10 -27.11 -26.38
N SER A 17 34.93 -27.52 -25.42
CA SER A 17 35.27 -26.75 -24.22
C SER A 17 36.16 -25.52 -24.56
N VAL A 18 35.62 -24.61 -25.36
CA VAL A 18 36.22 -23.33 -25.66
C VAL A 18 35.89 -22.39 -24.51
N ARG A 19 36.90 -21.86 -23.81
CA ARG A 19 36.71 -20.83 -22.78
C ARG A 19 36.28 -19.53 -23.44
N TYR A 20 34.98 -19.31 -23.55
CA TYR A 20 34.45 -18.01 -23.96
C TYR A 20 34.60 -17.01 -22.81
N LYS A 21 35.28 -15.90 -23.07
CA LYS A 21 35.31 -14.74 -22.16
C LYS A 21 34.25 -13.75 -22.64
N LEU A 22 33.10 -13.72 -21.97
CA LEU A 22 32.14 -12.63 -22.16
C LEU A 22 32.64 -11.39 -21.44
N LYS A 23 32.73 -10.27 -22.16
CA LYS A 23 32.92 -8.94 -21.60
C LYS A 23 31.64 -8.16 -21.86
N TYR A 24 30.89 -7.88 -20.81
CA TYR A 24 29.70 -7.04 -20.86
C TYR A 24 30.01 -5.70 -20.19
N GLU A 25 29.29 -4.67 -20.63
CA GLU A 25 29.27 -3.36 -20.00
C GLU A 25 27.81 -3.13 -19.61
N MET A 26 27.54 -3.18 -18.31
CA MET A 26 26.19 -2.96 -17.76
C MET A 26 26.12 -1.57 -17.15
N THR A 27 25.12 -0.81 -17.56
CA THR A 27 24.76 0.45 -16.92
C THR A 27 23.50 0.21 -16.10
N LEU A 28 23.64 0.20 -14.77
CA LEU A 28 22.50 0.16 -13.86
C LEU A 28 22.04 1.61 -13.64
N GLN A 29 20.94 1.97 -14.28
CA GLN A 29 20.26 3.21 -13.93
C GLN A 29 19.26 2.91 -12.81
N PRO A 30 19.36 3.56 -11.64
CA PRO A 30 18.32 3.48 -10.64
C PRO A 30 17.04 4.07 -11.23
N TYR A 31 16.06 3.20 -11.46
CA TYR A 31 14.73 3.60 -11.88
C TYR A 31 13.79 3.38 -10.71
N CYS A 32 13.48 4.43 -9.96
CA CYS A 32 12.36 4.39 -9.05
C CYS A 32 11.08 4.48 -9.89
N LEU A 33 10.34 3.38 -9.97
CA LEU A 33 8.92 3.49 -10.27
C LEU A 33 8.29 4.21 -9.09
N SER A 34 8.10 5.53 -9.18
CA SER A 34 7.53 6.32 -8.08
C SER A 34 6.22 5.71 -7.57
N SER A 35 5.48 5.03 -8.45
CA SER A 35 4.20 4.38 -8.16
C SER A 35 4.24 2.86 -7.92
N ARG A 36 5.38 2.18 -8.14
CA ARG A 36 5.46 0.72 -8.05
C ARG A 36 6.54 0.23 -7.10
N CYS A 37 6.26 -0.87 -6.43
CA CYS A 37 7.19 -1.51 -5.52
C CYS A 37 7.34 -2.96 -5.93
N SER A 38 8.52 -3.34 -6.46
CA SER A 38 8.72 -4.68 -7.03
C SER A 38 8.35 -5.81 -6.06
N GLY A 39 8.55 -5.64 -4.75
CA GLY A 39 8.16 -6.64 -3.75
C GLY A 39 6.64 -6.80 -3.61
N ILE A 40 5.89 -5.72 -3.81
CA ILE A 40 4.42 -5.71 -3.79
C ILE A 40 3.88 -6.21 -5.13
N ASP A 41 4.40 -5.72 -6.26
CA ASP A 41 3.95 -6.08 -7.60
C ASP A 41 3.99 -7.61 -7.82
N THR A 42 5.05 -8.28 -7.34
CA THR A 42 5.22 -9.74 -7.47
C THR A 42 4.13 -10.55 -6.77
N GLN A 43 3.41 -9.96 -5.81
CA GLN A 43 2.34 -10.64 -5.09
C GLN A 43 1.06 -10.83 -5.91
N PHE A 44 0.96 -10.15 -7.05
CA PHE A 44 -0.24 -10.15 -7.90
C PHE A 44 -0.02 -10.91 -9.22
N PHE A 45 1.05 -11.69 -9.32
CA PHE A 45 1.22 -12.65 -10.41
C PHE A 45 0.19 -13.78 -10.28
N SER A 46 -0.23 -14.31 -11.42
CA SER A 46 -1.15 -15.44 -11.45
C SER A 46 -0.51 -16.66 -10.77
N SER A 47 -1.30 -17.32 -9.93
CA SER A 47 -0.94 -18.56 -9.25
C SER A 47 -2.18 -19.45 -9.09
N ASP A 48 -1.97 -20.68 -8.63
CA ASP A 48 -3.04 -21.64 -8.33
C ASP A 48 -4.04 -21.13 -7.28
N ASP A 49 -3.63 -20.15 -6.46
CA ASP A 49 -4.45 -19.58 -5.38
C ASP A 49 -5.24 -18.33 -5.82
N THR A 50 -5.05 -17.83 -7.05
CA THR A 50 -5.74 -16.65 -7.58
C THR A 50 -6.92 -17.05 -8.45
N ASP A 51 -8.08 -16.42 -8.25
CA ASP A 51 -9.34 -16.75 -8.94
C ASP A 51 -10.00 -15.54 -9.62
N VAL A 52 -9.47 -14.32 -9.41
CA VAL A 52 -10.00 -13.08 -9.99
C VAL A 52 -8.85 -12.18 -10.43
N THR A 53 -9.03 -11.51 -11.58
CA THR A 53 -8.15 -10.43 -12.03
C THR A 53 -8.83 -9.08 -11.83
N LEU A 54 -8.18 -8.17 -11.09
CA LEU A 54 -8.60 -6.78 -10.96
C LEU A 54 -7.76 -5.90 -11.90
N GLU A 55 -8.38 -4.97 -12.61
CA GLU A 55 -7.68 -3.99 -13.43
C GLU A 55 -7.75 -2.59 -12.81
N ILE A 56 -6.59 -2.00 -12.54
CA ILE A 56 -6.44 -0.71 -11.86
C ILE A 56 -5.36 0.11 -12.57
N GLU A 57 -5.69 1.29 -13.09
CA GLU A 57 -4.76 2.14 -13.87
C GLU A 57 -4.03 1.37 -14.99
N ASN A 58 -4.69 0.40 -15.63
CA ASN A 58 -4.15 -0.52 -16.66
C ASN A 58 -3.19 -1.61 -16.13
N TYR A 59 -3.06 -1.77 -14.81
CA TYR A 59 -2.35 -2.88 -14.20
C TYR A 59 -3.31 -3.99 -13.84
N GLN A 60 -2.92 -5.23 -14.14
CA GLN A 60 -3.68 -6.43 -13.78
C GLN A 60 -3.13 -7.00 -12.47
N LEU A 61 -4.01 -7.23 -11.52
CA LEU A 61 -3.71 -7.84 -10.23
C LEU A 61 -4.48 -9.15 -10.11
N ASN A 62 -3.76 -10.27 -10.12
CA ASN A 62 -4.36 -11.57 -9.81
C ASN A 62 -4.49 -11.69 -8.29
N VAL A 63 -5.72 -11.91 -7.83
CA VAL A 63 -6.05 -11.91 -6.40
C VAL A 63 -6.93 -13.10 -6.04
N ASN A 64 -6.96 -13.42 -4.76
CA ASN A 64 -7.89 -14.39 -4.20
C ASN A 64 -9.15 -13.68 -3.68
N SER A 65 -10.29 -13.92 -4.32
CA SER A 65 -11.58 -13.32 -4.01
C SER A 65 -12.02 -13.65 -2.59
N HIS A 66 -11.69 -14.82 -2.05
CA HIS A 66 -12.07 -15.23 -0.71
C HIS A 66 -11.37 -14.40 0.36
N ILE A 67 -10.07 -14.12 0.20
CA ILE A 67 -9.34 -13.22 1.09
C ILE A 67 -9.98 -11.83 1.08
N LEU A 68 -10.26 -11.27 -0.11
CA LEU A 68 -10.89 -9.97 -0.22
C LEU A 68 -12.27 -9.92 0.44
N LYS A 69 -13.12 -10.93 0.22
CA LYS A 69 -14.43 -11.05 0.86
C LYS A 69 -14.32 -11.13 2.39
N ILE A 70 -13.31 -11.79 2.94
CA ILE A 70 -13.13 -11.88 4.40
C ILE A 70 -12.88 -10.48 4.99
N HIS A 71 -12.06 -9.68 4.31
CA HIS A 71 -11.62 -8.38 4.83
C HIS A 71 -12.51 -7.19 4.46
N SER A 72 -13.43 -7.35 3.50
CA SER A 72 -14.18 -6.24 2.91
C SER A 72 -15.63 -6.59 2.58
N ASP A 73 -16.57 -5.85 3.16
CA ASP A 73 -17.98 -5.96 2.78
C ASP A 73 -18.26 -5.39 1.37
N TYR A 74 -17.43 -4.47 0.89
CA TYR A 74 -17.46 -4.02 -0.50
C TYR A 74 -17.19 -5.20 -1.45
N PHE A 75 -16.11 -5.96 -1.23
CA PHE A 75 -15.77 -7.11 -2.07
C PHE A 75 -16.75 -8.27 -1.90
N LYS A 76 -17.36 -8.47 -0.71
CA LYS A 76 -18.48 -9.41 -0.56
C LYS A 76 -19.64 -9.10 -1.49
N ARG A 77 -19.98 -7.81 -1.64
CA ARG A 77 -21.02 -7.38 -2.58
C ARG A 77 -20.55 -7.52 -4.01
N LEU A 78 -19.35 -7.04 -4.34
CA LEU A 78 -18.79 -7.08 -5.70
C LEU A 78 -18.73 -8.50 -6.27
N PHE A 79 -18.29 -9.47 -5.46
CA PHE A 79 -18.17 -10.87 -5.86
C PHE A 79 -19.42 -11.71 -5.57
N SER A 80 -20.54 -11.09 -5.22
CA SER A 80 -21.81 -11.81 -5.07
C SER A 80 -22.37 -12.15 -6.45
N SER A 81 -22.89 -13.37 -6.64
CA SER A 81 -23.49 -13.85 -7.90
C SER A 81 -24.67 -13.03 -8.44
N LYS A 82 -25.12 -12.03 -7.66
CA LYS A 82 -26.16 -11.06 -8.05
C LYS A 82 -25.62 -9.89 -8.90
N PHE A 83 -24.30 -9.76 -9.00
CA PHE A 83 -23.63 -8.69 -9.75
C PHE A 83 -23.05 -9.22 -11.07
N LYS A 84 -23.08 -8.39 -12.11
CA LYS A 84 -22.61 -8.77 -13.46
C LYS A 84 -21.12 -9.08 -13.48
N GLU A 85 -20.41 -8.54 -12.52
CA GLU A 85 -18.98 -8.65 -12.28
C GLU A 85 -18.59 -10.07 -11.85
N TYR A 86 -19.50 -10.87 -11.30
CA TYR A 86 -19.22 -12.26 -10.90
C TYR A 86 -18.83 -13.17 -12.07
N SER A 87 -19.33 -12.89 -13.28
CA SER A 87 -19.00 -13.66 -14.49
C SER A 87 -17.89 -13.05 -15.34
N MET A 88 -17.25 -11.98 -14.89
CA MET A 88 -16.19 -11.32 -15.64
C MET A 88 -14.82 -11.92 -15.32
N GLU A 89 -14.02 -12.16 -16.36
CA GLU A 89 -12.63 -12.61 -16.24
C GLU A 89 -11.71 -11.52 -15.65
N VAL A 90 -12.04 -10.25 -15.92
CA VAL A 90 -11.33 -9.06 -15.42
C VAL A 90 -12.33 -8.02 -14.91
N ILE A 91 -12.13 -7.51 -13.69
CA ILE A 91 -12.99 -6.50 -13.07
C ILE A 91 -12.21 -5.18 -12.96
N SER A 92 -12.70 -4.14 -13.63
CA SER A 92 -12.06 -2.82 -13.64
C SER A 92 -12.51 -1.94 -12.46
N MET A 93 -11.57 -1.24 -11.82
CA MET A 93 -11.83 -0.31 -10.71
C MET A 93 -11.26 1.09 -11.01
N PRO A 94 -11.94 1.91 -11.85
CA PRO A 94 -11.37 3.14 -12.42
C PRO A 94 -11.20 4.28 -11.41
N THR A 95 -11.88 4.23 -10.27
CA THR A 95 -11.81 5.26 -9.22
C THR A 95 -10.63 5.09 -8.27
N VAL A 96 -9.88 3.99 -8.41
CA VAL A 96 -8.83 3.61 -7.48
C VAL A 96 -7.47 3.75 -8.13
N ARG A 97 -6.51 4.32 -7.39
CA ARG A 97 -5.11 4.39 -7.80
C ARG A 97 -4.38 3.09 -7.48
N TYR A 98 -3.62 2.58 -8.45
CA TYR A 98 -2.89 1.31 -8.31
C TYR A 98 -1.95 1.34 -7.11
N GLU A 99 -1.19 2.42 -6.98
CA GLU A 99 -0.14 2.55 -5.98
C GLU A 99 -0.64 2.34 -4.54
N VAL A 100 -1.75 2.98 -4.20
CA VAL A 100 -2.36 2.92 -2.85
C VAL A 100 -3.06 1.58 -2.66
N PHE A 101 -3.77 1.11 -3.69
CA PHE A 101 -4.51 -0.16 -3.63
C PHE A 101 -3.60 -1.38 -3.47
N ALA A 102 -2.52 -1.44 -4.25
CA ALA A 102 -1.54 -2.52 -4.18
C ALA A 102 -0.93 -2.62 -2.77
N ARG A 103 -0.60 -1.49 -2.15
CA ARG A 103 -0.10 -1.44 -0.76
C ARG A 103 -1.14 -1.89 0.25
N LEU A 104 -2.39 -1.45 0.10
CA LEU A 104 -3.48 -1.89 0.96
C LEU A 104 -3.65 -3.41 0.89
N LEU A 105 -3.67 -3.99 -0.32
CA LEU A 105 -3.79 -5.43 -0.49
C LEU A 105 -2.57 -6.21 0.05
N ALA A 106 -1.37 -5.66 -0.08
CA ALA A 106 -0.15 -6.27 0.44
C ALA A 106 -0.19 -6.46 1.98
N MET A 107 -0.97 -5.64 2.70
CA MET A 107 -1.15 -5.75 4.16
C MET A 107 -2.00 -6.95 4.57
N ILE A 108 -2.85 -7.47 3.69
CA ILE A 108 -3.74 -8.60 3.95
C ILE A 108 -3.37 -9.85 3.15
N ASN A 109 -2.31 -9.76 2.33
CA ASN A 109 -1.75 -10.89 1.61
C ASN A 109 -1.06 -11.85 2.59
N PRO A 110 -1.09 -13.18 2.36
CA PRO A 110 -0.33 -14.16 3.16
C PRO A 110 1.13 -13.76 3.42
N ASN A 111 1.80 -13.20 2.40
CA ASN A 111 3.13 -12.63 2.55
C ASN A 111 3.01 -11.14 2.89
N VAL A 112 2.72 -10.79 4.14
CA VAL A 112 2.43 -9.40 4.53
C VAL A 112 3.61 -8.46 4.24
N ILE A 113 3.33 -7.37 3.54
CA ILE A 113 4.26 -6.24 3.35
C ILE A 113 3.59 -4.99 3.92
N PHE A 114 4.27 -4.34 4.87
CA PHE A 114 3.80 -3.09 5.45
C PHE A 114 4.20 -1.89 4.58
N PRO A 115 3.27 -0.93 4.36
CA PRO A 115 3.56 0.26 3.58
C PRO A 115 4.43 1.25 4.37
N SER A 116 5.11 2.15 3.65
CA SER A 116 5.74 3.34 4.25
C SER A 116 4.69 4.27 4.85
N GLU A 117 5.07 5.03 5.88
CA GLU A 117 4.18 5.89 6.65
C GLU A 117 3.52 6.99 5.83
N GLU A 118 4.20 7.45 4.77
CA GLU A 118 3.68 8.43 3.80
C GLU A 118 2.39 7.97 3.11
N PHE A 119 2.12 6.66 3.08
CA PHE A 119 0.90 6.11 2.48
C PHE A 119 -0.24 5.90 3.48
N TYR A 120 0.01 5.97 4.80
CA TYR A 120 -1.00 5.61 5.80
C TYR A 120 -2.30 6.39 5.61
N ASP A 121 -2.21 7.70 5.36
CA ASP A 121 -3.39 8.54 5.16
C ASP A 121 -4.24 8.08 3.97
N SER A 122 -3.61 7.94 2.80
CA SER A 122 -4.28 7.48 1.58
C SER A 122 -4.81 6.05 1.67
N ILE A 123 -4.13 5.18 2.41
CA ILE A 123 -4.55 3.79 2.62
C ILE A 123 -5.78 3.74 3.53
N LEU A 124 -5.85 4.59 4.56
CA LEU A 124 -7.01 4.69 5.43
C LEU A 124 -8.23 5.26 4.69
N ASP A 125 -8.05 6.31 3.88
CA ASP A 125 -9.11 6.84 3.01
C ASP A 125 -9.65 5.75 2.07
N LEU A 126 -8.76 4.93 1.48
CA LEU A 126 -9.15 3.81 0.62
C LEU A 126 -9.80 2.65 1.40
N ALA A 127 -9.35 2.40 2.63
CA ALA A 127 -9.93 1.36 3.49
C ALA A 127 -11.37 1.69 3.88
N ASP A 128 -11.70 2.96 4.13
CA ASP A 128 -13.08 3.41 4.33
C ASP A 128 -13.94 3.12 3.10
N TYR A 129 -13.46 3.57 1.93
CA TYR A 129 -14.13 3.35 0.64
C TYR A 129 -14.40 1.87 0.35
N LEU A 130 -13.43 1.00 0.62
CA LEU A 130 -13.54 -0.45 0.42
C LEU A 130 -14.19 -1.17 1.61
N SER A 131 -14.65 -0.46 2.65
CA SER A 131 -15.24 -1.05 3.85
C SER A 131 -14.35 -2.12 4.51
N MET A 132 -13.08 -1.77 4.77
CA MET A 132 -12.03 -2.65 5.30
C MET A 132 -11.55 -2.24 6.70
N PRO A 133 -12.37 -2.43 7.76
CA PRO A 133 -12.07 -1.95 9.11
C PRO A 133 -10.80 -2.58 9.72
N SER A 134 -10.39 -3.75 9.24
CA SER A 134 -9.16 -4.40 9.73
C SER A 134 -7.89 -3.58 9.44
N ILE A 135 -7.88 -2.76 8.38
CA ILE A 135 -6.74 -1.92 8.01
C ILE A 135 -6.47 -0.83 9.03
N TYR A 136 -7.53 -0.19 9.56
CA TYR A 136 -7.42 0.80 10.65
C TYR A 136 -6.68 0.21 11.84
N ARG A 137 -7.05 -1.00 12.25
CA ARG A 137 -6.41 -1.67 13.39
C ARG A 137 -4.95 -2.04 13.11
N ILE A 138 -4.59 -2.41 11.88
CA ILE A 138 -3.19 -2.68 11.52
C ILE A 138 -2.37 -1.38 11.61
N ILE A 139 -2.84 -0.30 10.99
CA ILE A 139 -2.12 0.99 10.98
C ILE A 139 -1.99 1.55 12.39
N GLU A 140 -3.06 1.49 13.20
CA GLU A 140 -2.99 1.88 14.61
C GLU A 140 -1.89 1.11 15.38
N GLN A 141 -1.72 -0.19 15.12
CA GLN A 141 -0.68 -0.97 15.78
C GLN A 141 0.72 -0.63 15.28
N LEU A 142 0.87 -0.26 14.01
CA LEU A 142 2.14 0.22 13.46
C LEU A 142 2.53 1.56 14.11
N LEU A 143 1.60 2.51 14.16
CA LEU A 143 1.79 3.82 14.79
C LEU A 143 2.22 3.69 16.26
N ARG A 144 1.62 2.76 17.01
CA ARG A 144 1.98 2.52 18.43
C ARG A 144 3.36 1.88 18.63
N ARG A 145 3.86 1.09 17.68
CA ARG A 145 5.06 0.25 17.88
C ARG A 145 6.31 0.84 17.27
N LYS A 146 6.21 1.30 16.02
CA LYS A 146 7.34 1.71 15.20
C LYS A 146 6.86 2.79 14.27
N THR A 147 7.14 4.03 14.63
CA THR A 147 6.88 5.16 13.74
C THR A 147 8.00 6.18 13.76
N HIS A 148 8.29 6.75 12.60
CA HIS A 148 9.16 7.92 12.47
C HIS A 148 8.36 9.23 12.46
N LEU A 149 7.02 9.13 12.45
CA LEU A 149 6.13 10.27 12.61
C LEU A 149 6.32 10.92 13.98
N THR A 150 6.25 12.25 13.97
CA THR A 150 6.21 13.05 15.18
C THR A 150 4.90 12.82 15.94
N PHE A 151 4.90 13.16 17.23
CA PHE A 151 3.69 13.10 18.05
C PHE A 151 2.50 13.85 17.42
N THR A 152 2.73 15.03 16.83
CA THR A 152 1.65 15.80 16.20
C THR A 152 1.10 15.11 14.95
N GLU A 153 1.97 14.55 14.10
CA GLU A 153 1.55 13.83 12.89
C GLU A 153 0.71 12.59 13.23
N VAL A 154 1.11 11.83 14.24
CA VAL A 154 0.33 10.67 14.74
C VAL A 154 -1.03 11.13 15.23
N LEU A 155 -1.09 12.19 16.03
CA LEU A 155 -2.34 12.72 16.56
C LEU A 155 -3.27 13.24 15.45
N LEU A 156 -2.73 13.96 14.46
CA LEU A 156 -3.49 14.46 13.30
C LEU A 156 -4.08 13.32 12.48
N LEU A 157 -3.26 12.30 12.18
CA LEU A 157 -3.69 11.12 11.44
C LEU A 157 -4.77 10.35 12.21
N ALA A 158 -4.57 10.14 13.51
CA ALA A 158 -5.52 9.45 14.37
C ALA A 158 -6.86 10.19 14.47
N ASP A 159 -6.82 11.52 14.61
CA ASP A 159 -8.02 12.36 14.70
C ASP A 159 -8.77 12.42 13.36
N LYS A 160 -8.07 12.60 12.22
CA LYS A 160 -8.68 12.59 10.87
C LYS A 160 -9.47 11.31 10.63
N HIS A 161 -8.92 10.18 11.05
CA HIS A 161 -9.46 8.85 10.76
C HIS A 161 -10.31 8.26 11.90
N GLY A 162 -10.61 9.05 12.94
CA GLY A 162 -11.49 8.61 14.03
C GLY A 162 -10.93 7.48 14.91
N MET A 163 -9.61 7.39 15.03
CA MET A 163 -8.93 6.40 15.88
C MET A 163 -8.94 6.84 17.35
N GLU A 164 -10.13 6.90 17.97
CA GLU A 164 -10.33 7.51 19.29
C GLU A 164 -9.40 6.97 20.37
N GLY A 165 -9.15 5.66 20.40
CA GLY A 165 -8.24 5.04 21.36
C GLY A 165 -6.79 5.50 21.22
N LEU A 166 -6.35 5.84 20.01
CA LEU A 166 -5.03 6.41 19.77
C LEU A 166 -5.01 7.92 20.10
N VAL A 167 -6.08 8.65 19.77
CA VAL A 167 -6.24 10.06 20.16
C VAL A 167 -6.17 10.22 21.68
N ASP A 168 -6.92 9.41 22.44
CA ASP A 168 -6.93 9.47 23.90
C ASP A 168 -5.58 9.08 24.51
N GLU A 169 -4.84 8.16 23.87
CA GLU A 169 -3.47 7.83 24.25
C GLU A 169 -2.53 9.02 24.03
N CYS A 170 -2.56 9.65 22.86
CA CYS A 170 -1.80 10.86 22.57
C CYS A 170 -2.13 11.97 23.58
N VAL A 171 -3.41 12.28 23.81
CA VAL A 171 -3.84 13.33 24.74
C VAL A 171 -3.33 13.08 26.16
N ARG A 172 -3.34 11.83 26.66
CA ARG A 172 -2.78 11.50 27.99
C ARG A 172 -1.27 11.74 28.10
N HIS A 173 -0.53 11.66 26.99
CA HIS A 173 0.92 11.83 26.95
C HIS A 173 1.36 13.23 26.50
N ILE A 174 0.41 14.16 26.31
CA ILE A 174 0.74 15.54 25.94
C ILE A 174 1.49 16.24 27.09
N THR A 175 2.58 16.93 26.77
CA THR A 175 3.41 17.66 27.74
C THR A 175 3.26 19.17 27.51
N MET A 176 3.72 19.98 28.47
CA MET A 176 3.74 21.44 28.29
C MET A 176 4.62 21.88 27.12
N GLU A 177 5.68 21.11 26.81
CA GLU A 177 6.52 21.33 25.63
C GLU A 177 5.76 21.02 24.33
N HIS A 178 4.99 19.92 24.29
CA HIS A 178 4.09 19.62 23.18
C HIS A 178 3.08 20.74 22.97
N LYS A 179 2.41 21.21 24.03
CA LYS A 179 1.45 22.32 23.94
C LYS A 179 2.08 23.60 23.42
N SER A 180 3.28 23.95 23.89
CA SER A 180 3.99 25.17 23.47
C SER A 180 4.47 25.12 22.02
N ARG A 181 4.85 23.94 21.52
CA ARG A 181 5.18 23.74 20.10
C ARG A 181 3.94 23.75 19.22
N MET A 182 2.85 23.11 19.64
CA MET A 182 1.58 23.07 18.90
C MET A 182 0.92 24.44 18.79
N THR A 183 1.17 25.37 19.71
CA THR A 183 0.70 26.76 19.59
C THR A 183 1.58 27.61 18.67
N MET A 184 2.83 27.21 18.43
CA MET A 184 3.78 27.91 17.55
C MET A 184 3.66 27.46 16.10
N VAL A 185 3.32 26.19 15.86
CA VAL A 185 3.13 25.63 14.51
C VAL A 185 1.63 25.61 14.19
N ASP A 186 1.24 26.01 12.98
CA ASP A 186 -0.16 26.03 12.48
C ASP A 186 -0.79 24.61 12.35
N GLU A 187 -0.13 23.59 12.90
CA GLU A 187 -0.52 22.17 12.93
C GLU A 187 -1.88 21.93 13.61
N LEU A 188 -2.38 22.88 14.41
CA LEU A 188 -3.72 22.80 14.98
C LEU A 188 -4.84 22.97 13.94
N GLN A 189 -4.59 23.51 12.73
CA GLN A 189 -5.69 23.67 11.76
C GLN A 189 -6.31 22.34 11.33
N GLY A 190 -5.52 21.26 11.27
CA GLY A 190 -6.00 19.94 10.88
C GLY A 190 -6.81 19.19 11.94
N LEU A 191 -6.72 19.58 13.22
CA LEU A 191 -7.44 18.89 14.30
C LEU A 191 -8.91 19.29 14.38
N SER A 192 -9.75 18.29 14.68
CA SER A 192 -11.15 18.42 14.99
C SER A 192 -11.38 19.31 16.23
N THR A 193 -12.54 19.94 16.28
CA THR A 193 -12.94 20.78 17.42
C THR A 193 -13.02 20.00 18.72
N ILE A 194 -13.34 18.70 18.65
CA ILE A 194 -13.43 17.80 19.80
C ILE A 194 -12.04 17.55 20.37
N THR A 195 -11.07 17.20 19.51
CA THR A 195 -9.70 16.91 19.94
C THR A 195 -8.98 18.17 20.45
N LYS A 196 -9.24 19.33 19.86
CA LYS A 196 -8.79 20.63 20.40
C LYS A 196 -9.27 20.85 21.84
N LYS A 197 -10.55 20.62 22.11
CA LYS A 197 -11.09 20.75 23.48
C LYS A 197 -10.39 19.79 24.44
N LYS A 198 -10.26 18.50 24.08
CA LYS A 198 -9.55 17.49 24.88
C LYS A 198 -8.10 17.89 25.24
N ILE A 199 -7.44 18.68 24.41
CA ILE A 199 -6.05 19.11 24.61
C ILE A 199 -5.93 20.34 25.51
N PHE A 200 -6.86 21.30 25.36
CA PHE A 200 -6.79 22.62 25.99
C PHE A 200 -7.68 22.78 27.23
N ASP A 201 -8.60 21.85 27.48
CA ASP A 201 -9.26 21.69 28.78
C ASP A 201 -8.28 21.13 29.85
#